data_AF-A0AA91TWD5-F1
#
_entry.id   AF-A0AA91TWD5-F1
#
_cell.length_a   1.000
_cell.length_b   1.000
_cell.length_c   1.000
_cell.angle_alpha   90.00
_cell.angle_beta   90.00
_cell.angle_gamma   90.00
#
_symmetry.space_group_name_H-M   'P 1'
#
loop_
_entity.id
_entity.type
_entity.pdbx_description
1 polymer ?
#
loop_
_entity_poly.entity_id
_entity_poly.type
_entity_poly.pdbx_seq_one_letter_code
_entity_poly.pdbx_strand_id
1 'polypeptide(L)'
;MEFKVNMNEYVKVKLTDYGIKILKEQHETLNEKIKTRGGIGIGDFKVDIDEDGYTKFQLWSLMNHFGHTTTITSDIPFELDIIFVKDELINNS
;
A
#
# COMPACT_ATOMS: atom_id res chain seq x y z
N MET A 1 -5.30 -14.91 -22.68
CA MET A 1 -4.97 -13.52 -23.03
C MET A 1 -4.06 -13.03 -21.92
N GLU A 2 -2.84 -12.63 -22.25
CA GLU A 2 -1.85 -12.18 -21.28
C GLU A 2 -1.78 -10.65 -21.31
N PHE A 3 -1.55 -10.02 -20.17
CA PHE A 3 -1.35 -8.57 -20.09
C PHE A 3 -0.11 -8.27 -19.25
N LYS A 4 0.63 -7.24 -19.66
CA LYS A 4 1.82 -6.75 -18.94
C LYS A 4 1.40 -5.69 -17.93
N VAL A 5 1.96 -5.78 -16.73
CA VAL A 5 1.78 -4.80 -15.66
C VAL A 5 3.15 -4.24 -15.27
N ASN A 6 3.26 -2.93 -15.12
CA ASN A 6 4.45 -2.30 -14.55
C ASN A 6 4.31 -2.24 -13.01
N MET A 7 5.35 -2.64 -12.29
CA MET A 7 5.36 -2.59 -10.81
C MET A 7 5.17 -1.18 -10.24
N ASN A 8 5.44 -0.14 -11.03
CA ASN A 8 5.22 1.26 -10.66
C ASN A 8 3.80 1.77 -10.94
N GLU A 9 2.97 0.97 -11.61
CA GLU A 9 1.56 1.33 -11.83
C GLU A 9 0.84 1.48 -10.50
N TYR A 10 -0.15 2.37 -10.52
CA TYR A 10 -1.01 2.57 -9.37
C TYR A 10 -2.09 1.50 -9.32
N VAL A 11 -2.36 1.03 -8.11
CA VAL A 11 -3.44 0.13 -7.77
C VAL A 11 -4.27 0.74 -6.64
N LYS A 12 -5.54 0.35 -6.58
CA LYS A 12 -6.45 0.68 -5.49
C LYS A 12 -6.89 -0.60 -4.80
N VAL A 13 -6.88 -0.58 -3.47
CA VAL A 13 -7.37 -1.67 -2.61
C VAL A 13 -8.17 -1.09 -1.46
N LYS A 14 -9.14 -1.85 -0.93
CA LYS A 14 -9.80 -1.48 0.33
C LYS A 14 -9.02 -2.05 1.49
N LEU A 15 -8.52 -1.18 2.37
CA LEU A 15 -7.80 -1.62 3.55
C LEU A 15 -8.77 -2.15 4.61
N THR A 16 -8.36 -3.20 5.30
CA THR A 16 -9.03 -3.63 6.53
C THR A 16 -8.49 -2.84 7.72
N ASP A 17 -9.16 -2.91 8.87
CA ASP A 17 -8.64 -2.35 10.12
C ASP A 17 -7.23 -2.89 10.45
N TYR A 18 -6.97 -4.16 10.11
CA TYR A 18 -5.67 -4.77 10.25
C TYR A 18 -4.62 -4.15 9.31
N GLY A 19 -4.97 -3.89 8.05
CA GLY A 19 -4.09 -3.19 7.12
C GLY A 19 -3.74 -1.78 7.56
N ILE A 20 -4.72 -1.03 8.07
CA ILE A 20 -4.51 0.31 8.61
C ILE A 20 -3.57 0.25 9.82
N LYS A 21 -3.75 -0.74 10.70
CA LYS A 21 -2.86 -0.96 11.86
C LYS A 21 -1.41 -1.22 11.42
N ILE A 22 -1.19 -2.08 10.43
CA ILE A 22 0.16 -2.36 9.90
C ILE A 22 0.82 -1.08 9.37
N LEU A 23 0.11 -0.29 8.57
CA LEU A 23 0.65 0.96 8.04
C LEU A 23 1.01 1.95 9.15
N LYS A 24 0.18 2.03 10.20
CA LYS A 24 0.44 2.85 11.37
C LYS A 24 1.70 2.41 12.10
N GLU A 25 1.83 1.12 12.39
CA GLU A 25 3.02 0.55 13.06
C GLU A 25 4.31 0.80 12.24
N GLN A 26 4.24 0.67 10.92
CA GLN A 26 5.36 0.96 10.03
C GLN A 26 5.74 2.44 10.04
N HIS A 27 4.75 3.33 10.03
CA HIS A 27 4.96 4.78 10.14
C HIS A 27 5.60 5.16 11.46
N GLU A 28 5.06 4.67 12.58
CA GLU A 28 5.58 4.92 13.92
C GLU A 28 7.02 4.40 14.06
N THR A 29 7.28 3.17 13.61
CA THR A 29 8.63 2.57 13.61
C THR A 29 9.62 3.41 12.81
N LEU A 30 9.22 3.89 11.63
CA LEU A 30 10.07 4.73 10.79
C LEU A 30 10.31 6.10 11.45
N ASN A 31 9.26 6.70 12.01
CA ASN A 31 9.34 7.99 12.70
C ASN A 31 10.29 7.94 13.90
N GLU A 32 10.19 6.90 14.73
CA GLU A 32 11.10 6.66 15.85
C GLU A 32 12.54 6.48 15.39
N LYS A 33 12.77 5.68 14.34
CA LYS A 33 14.12 5.50 13.76
C LYS A 33 14.72 6.81 13.24
N ILE A 34 13.91 7.71 12.71
CA ILE A 34 14.37 9.03 12.25
C ILE A 34 14.70 9.92 13.44
N LYS A 35 13.82 9.99 14.45
CA LYS A 35 14.03 10.80 15.65
C LYS A 35 15.26 10.37 16.45
N THR A 36 15.45 9.06 16.62
CA THR A 36 16.64 8.50 17.31
C THR A 36 17.95 8.80 16.59
N ARG A 37 17.92 9.08 15.28
CA ARG A 37 19.07 9.50 14.47
C ARG A 37 19.23 11.03 14.39
N GLY A 38 18.46 11.79 15.16
CA GLY A 38 18.51 13.26 15.21
C GLY A 38 17.69 13.96 14.13
N GLY A 39 16.82 13.25 13.40
CA GLY A 39 15.89 13.84 12.44
C GLY A 39 14.62 14.40 13.08
N ILE A 40 13.89 15.26 12.36
CA ILE A 40 12.69 15.96 12.83
C ILE A 40 11.46 15.01 12.94
N GLY A 41 11.50 13.87 12.26
CA GLY A 41 10.38 12.92 12.16
C GLY A 41 9.53 13.15 10.90
N ILE A 42 8.62 12.22 10.62
CA ILE A 42 7.78 12.18 9.40
C ILE A 42 6.33 12.63 9.61
N GLY A 43 6.06 13.28 10.75
CA GLY A 43 4.73 13.80 11.09
C GLY A 43 3.75 12.72 11.54
N ASP A 44 2.46 13.06 11.51
CA ASP A 44 1.36 12.21 11.93
C ASP A 44 0.96 11.21 10.85
N PHE A 45 0.53 10.02 11.28
CA PHE A 45 0.05 8.99 10.38
C PHE A 45 -1.30 9.38 9.78
N LYS A 46 -1.39 9.37 8.44
CA LYS A 46 -2.65 9.59 7.71
C LYS A 46 -2.74 8.60 6.54
N VAL A 47 -3.87 7.91 6.44
CA VAL A 47 -4.22 7.10 5.27
C VAL A 47 -5.16 7.94 4.40
N ASP A 48 -4.89 7.96 3.10
CA ASP A 48 -5.75 8.62 2.12
C ASP A 48 -6.76 7.60 1.57
N ILE A 49 -7.97 7.64 2.10
CA ILE A 49 -9.09 6.78 1.71
C ILE A 49 -10.05 7.61 0.88
N ASP A 50 -10.37 7.17 -0.33
CA ASP A 50 -11.34 7.84 -1.20
C ASP A 50 -12.80 7.61 -0.76
N GLU A 51 -13.74 8.27 -1.44
CA GLU A 51 -15.17 8.21 -1.11
C GLU A 51 -15.75 6.79 -1.17
N ASP A 52 -15.14 5.91 -1.98
CA ASP A 52 -15.54 4.53 -2.18
C ASP A 52 -14.85 3.55 -1.22
N GLY A 53 -13.99 4.05 -0.33
CA GLY A 53 -13.26 3.27 0.67
C GLY A 53 -11.93 2.68 0.18
N TYR A 54 -11.43 3.10 -0.98
CA TYR A 54 -10.17 2.61 -1.54
C TYR A 54 -8.99 3.49 -1.14
N THR A 55 -7.85 2.85 -0.94
CA THR A 55 -6.55 3.50 -0.78
C THR A 55 -5.68 3.21 -2.00
N LYS A 56 -5.02 4.26 -2.52
CA LYS A 56 -4.19 4.19 -3.72
C LYS A 56 -2.72 3.93 -3.35
N PHE A 57 -2.10 2.95 -4.00
CA PHE A 57 -0.68 2.60 -3.84
C PHE A 57 -0.02 2.39 -5.20
N GLN A 58 1.30 2.51 -5.29
CA GLN A 58 2.02 1.85 -6.38
C GLN A 58 2.07 0.34 -6.09
N LEU A 59 2.01 -0.51 -7.11
CA LEU A 59 1.96 -1.96 -6.91
C LEU A 59 3.15 -2.49 -6.08
N TRP A 60 4.37 -2.02 -6.38
CA TRP A 60 5.55 -2.41 -5.58
C TRP A 60 5.44 -1.96 -4.12
N SER A 61 4.83 -0.80 -3.85
CA SER A 61 4.67 -0.26 -2.50
C SER A 61 3.63 -1.06 -1.72
N LEU A 62 2.52 -1.45 -2.35
CA LEU A 62 1.53 -2.36 -1.76
C LEU A 62 2.18 -3.67 -1.31
N MET A 63 2.97 -4.29 -2.20
CA MET A 63 3.68 -5.53 -1.91
C MET A 63 4.73 -5.35 -0.80
N ASN A 64 5.42 -4.22 -0.76
CA ASN A 64 6.40 -3.93 0.29
C ASN A 64 5.73 -3.79 1.67
N HIS A 65 4.57 -3.11 1.73
CA HIS A 65 3.86 -2.89 2.98
C HIS A 65 3.21 -4.16 3.53
N PHE A 66 2.64 -5.01 2.67
CA PHE A 66 1.79 -6.12 3.10
C PHE A 66 2.30 -7.52 2.74
N GLY A 67 3.29 -7.65 1.85
CA GLY A 67 3.74 -8.96 1.37
C GLY A 67 4.29 -9.88 2.47
N HIS A 68 4.81 -9.31 3.56
CA HIS A 68 5.26 -10.08 4.72
C HIS A 68 4.13 -10.45 5.68
N THR A 69 2.98 -9.78 5.61
CA THR A 69 1.81 -10.03 6.45
C THR A 69 0.75 -10.89 5.76
N THR A 70 0.83 -11.06 4.44
CA THR A 70 -0.06 -11.97 3.68
C THR A 70 0.41 -13.43 3.79
N THR A 71 0.41 -13.99 5.00
CA THR A 71 0.68 -15.42 5.25
C THR A 71 -0.59 -16.17 5.57
N ILE A 72 -0.59 -17.51 5.44
CA ILE A 72 -1.78 -18.37 5.64
C ILE A 72 -2.46 -18.18 7.01
N THR A 73 -1.70 -17.75 8.02
CA THR A 73 -2.16 -17.62 9.41
C THR A 73 -2.47 -16.19 9.83
N SER A 74 -2.27 -15.22 8.94
CA SER A 74 -2.41 -13.80 9.25
C SER A 74 -3.77 -13.27 8.80
N ASP A 75 -4.27 -12.26 9.51
CA ASP A 75 -5.43 -11.50 9.06
C ASP A 75 -5.14 -10.83 7.71
N ILE A 76 -6.17 -10.69 6.89
CA ILE A 76 -6.04 -10.11 5.55
C ILE A 76 -5.94 -8.59 5.67
N PRO A 77 -4.84 -7.95 5.19
CA PRO A 77 -4.63 -6.51 5.36
C PRO A 77 -5.46 -5.64 4.41
N PHE A 78 -5.92 -6.19 3.29
CA PHE A 78 -6.75 -5.50 2.31
C PHE A 78 -7.64 -6.50 1.57
N GLU A 79 -8.82 -6.08 1.12
CA GLU A 79 -9.69 -6.92 0.29
C GLU A 79 -8.92 -7.48 -0.92
N LEU A 80 -9.09 -8.78 -1.22
CA LEU A 80 -8.28 -9.46 -2.24
C LEU A 80 -8.48 -8.91 -3.66
N ASP A 81 -9.52 -8.10 -3.86
CA ASP A 81 -9.79 -7.40 -5.11
C ASP A 81 -8.88 -6.16 -5.26
N ILE A 82 -8.04 -6.19 -6.29
CA ILE A 82 -7.11 -5.11 -6.62
C ILE A 82 -7.55 -4.47 -7.94
N ILE A 83 -7.75 -3.15 -7.92
CA ILE A 83 -8.09 -2.38 -9.12
C ILE A 83 -6.81 -1.76 -9.68
N PHE A 84 -6.44 -2.13 -10.90
CA PHE A 84 -5.33 -1.49 -11.63
C PHE A 84 -5.78 -0.15 -12.21
N VAL A 85 -5.12 0.92 -11.80
CA VAL A 85 -5.33 2.28 -12.33
C VAL A 85 -4.42 2.43 -13.56
N LYS A 86 -4.93 2.07 -14.73
CA LYS A 86 -4.21 2.29 -15.99
C LYS A 86 -4.20 3.76 -16.36
N ASP A 87 -3.01 4.35 -16.43
CA ASP A 87 -2.76 5.47 -17.33
C ASP A 87 -2.36 4.88 -18.68
N GLU A 88 -3.33 4.92 -19.60
CA GLU A 88 -3.26 4.53 -21.02
C GLU A 88 -3.04 3.04 -21.37
N LEU A 89 -3.80 2.62 -22.38
CA LEU A 89 -3.65 1.35 -23.08
C LEU A 89 -2.28 1.32 -23.75
N ILE A 90 -1.38 0.44 -23.31
CA ILE A 90 -0.22 0.05 -24.12
C ILE A 90 -0.77 -0.70 -25.35
N ASN A 91 -1.07 0.06 -26.40
CA ASN A 91 -1.28 -0.48 -27.74
C ASN A 91 0.08 -1.01 -28.20
N ASN A 92 0.30 -2.31 -28.06
CA ASN A 92 1.42 -2.98 -28.71
C ASN A 92 1.21 -2.86 -30.23
N SER A 93 2.06 -2.07 -30.89
CA SER A 93 2.22 -2.07 -32.36
C SER A 93 3.11 -3.22 -32.79
#